data_AF-A0A1I0T2F6-F1
#
_entry.id   AF-A0A1I0T2F6-F1
#
_cell.length_a   1.000
_cell.length_b   1.000
_cell.length_c   1.000
_cell.angle_alpha   90.00
_cell.angle_beta   90.00
_cell.angle_gamma   90.00
#
_symmetry.space_group_name_H-M   'P 1'
#
loop_
_entity.id
_entity.type
_entity.pdbx_description
1 polymer ?
#
loop_
_entity_poly.entity_id
_entity_poly.type
_entity_poly.pdbx_seq_one_letter_code
_entity_poly.pdbx_strand_id
1 'polypeptide(L)'
;MKAFPTHFVLLADYGDVPGMVTENYAFSSLGLLNKDSIAHILLNFCITEGIDSIIPLHQFEVEPIAKSAVLFGEYGIQVLLPDTSLIAGYIANEQTTFQNFAVFVKGECIFASGKEIFVSTDEKLTGVFGYNVADDELKLFTI
;
A
#
# COMPACT_ATOMS: atom_id res chain seq x y z
N MET A 1 4.82 -2.83 -17.91
CA MET A 1 5.88 -2.47 -16.94
C MET A 1 5.32 -2.81 -15.56
N LYS A 2 6.10 -3.38 -14.63
CA LYS A 2 5.67 -3.67 -13.25
C LYS A 2 6.24 -2.59 -12.34
N ALA A 3 5.51 -2.16 -11.32
CA ALA A 3 6.03 -1.21 -10.32
C ALA A 3 7.22 -1.79 -9.55
N PHE A 4 7.19 -3.10 -9.27
CA PHE A 4 8.23 -3.82 -8.53
C PHE A 4 8.70 -5.05 -9.34
N PRO A 5 9.60 -4.88 -10.33
CA PRO A 5 9.95 -5.95 -11.27
C PRO A 5 10.85 -7.05 -10.67
N THR A 6 11.59 -6.73 -9.61
CA THR A 6 12.56 -7.63 -8.95
C THR A 6 12.11 -8.11 -7.57
N HIS A 7 10.91 -7.70 -7.13
CA HIS A 7 10.42 -8.05 -5.80
C HIS A 7 9.56 -9.30 -5.86
N PHE A 8 9.68 -10.14 -4.83
CA PHE A 8 8.72 -11.18 -4.56
C PHE A 8 7.49 -10.57 -3.89
N VAL A 9 6.29 -10.84 -4.42
CA VAL A 9 5.05 -10.23 -3.92
C VAL A 9 4.30 -11.21 -3.03
N LEU A 10 4.13 -10.88 -1.75
CA LEU A 10 3.28 -11.64 -0.84
C LEU A 10 1.90 -10.98 -0.76
N LEU A 11 0.88 -11.67 -1.27
CA LEU A 11 -0.51 -11.24 -1.20
C LEU A 11 -1.14 -11.86 0.05
N ALA A 12 -1.50 -11.01 1.01
CA ALA A 12 -2.07 -11.45 2.28
C ALA A 12 -3.54 -11.01 2.38
N ASP A 13 -4.39 -11.90 2.86
CA ASP A 13 -5.81 -11.61 3.11
C ASP A 13 -6.27 -12.24 4.43
N TYR A 14 -7.36 -11.73 4.98
CA TYR A 14 -7.95 -12.21 6.22
C TYR A 14 -8.84 -13.44 5.98
N GLY A 15 -8.82 -14.38 6.92
CA GLY A 15 -9.56 -15.64 6.83
C GLY A 15 -8.81 -16.70 6.05
N ASP A 16 -9.55 -17.68 5.53
CA ASP A 16 -8.95 -18.82 4.84
C ASP A 16 -8.50 -18.43 3.43
N VAL A 17 -7.19 -18.45 3.20
CA VAL A 17 -6.58 -18.15 1.90
C VAL A 17 -5.99 -19.44 1.32
N PRO A 18 -6.23 -19.78 0.04
CA PRO A 18 -5.60 -20.94 -0.58
C PRO A 18 -4.08 -20.80 -0.57
N GLY A 19 -3.36 -21.79 -0.04
CA GLY A 19 -1.91 -21.84 -0.10
C GLY A 19 -1.45 -21.99 -1.56
N MET A 20 -1.00 -20.89 -2.16
CA MET A 20 -0.47 -20.87 -3.53
C MET A 20 0.83 -20.10 -3.55
N VAL A 21 1.89 -20.76 -4.02
CA VAL A 21 3.23 -20.18 -4.18
C VAL A 21 3.64 -20.34 -5.65
N THR A 22 4.08 -19.23 -6.24
CA THR A 22 4.63 -19.19 -7.60
C THR A 22 6.05 -18.63 -7.58
N GLU A 23 6.71 -18.56 -8.73
CA GLU A 23 8.05 -17.99 -8.84
C GLU A 23 8.14 -16.51 -8.42
N ASN A 24 7.05 -15.75 -8.52
CA ASN A 24 7.07 -14.29 -8.34
C ASN A 24 6.10 -13.78 -7.24
N TYR A 25 5.18 -14.61 -6.79
CA TYR A 25 4.23 -14.24 -5.74
C TYR A 25 3.75 -15.45 -4.94
N ALA A 26 3.34 -15.19 -3.69
CA ALA A 26 2.63 -16.16 -2.87
C ALA A 26 1.39 -15.55 -2.24
N PHE A 27 0.47 -16.41 -1.84
CA PHE A 27 -0.68 -16.05 -1.02
C PHE A 27 -0.47 -16.51 0.42
N SER A 28 -0.85 -15.66 1.37
CA SER A 28 -0.79 -15.96 2.80
C SER A 28 -2.04 -15.51 3.52
N SER A 29 -2.39 -16.22 4.59
CA SER A 29 -3.50 -15.84 5.46
C SER A 29 -2.98 -14.98 6.61
N LEU A 30 -3.64 -13.85 6.86
CA LEU A 30 -3.46 -13.04 8.05
C LEU A 30 -4.22 -13.59 9.28
N GLY A 31 -4.93 -14.72 9.10
CA GLY A 31 -5.81 -15.29 10.10
C GLY A 31 -7.10 -14.51 10.28
N LEU A 32 -7.71 -14.62 11.47
CA LEU A 32 -8.98 -13.95 11.76
C LEU A 32 -8.80 -12.43 11.79
N LEU A 33 -9.68 -11.71 11.07
CA LEU A 33 -9.72 -10.25 11.11
C LEU A 33 -9.98 -9.76 12.54
N ASN A 34 -9.03 -9.01 13.08
CA ASN A 34 -9.17 -8.30 14.35
C ASN A 34 -8.81 -6.83 14.17
N LYS A 35 -9.84 -5.99 14.02
CA LYS A 35 -9.67 -4.56 13.73
C LYS A 35 -8.96 -3.78 14.85
N ASP A 36 -9.07 -4.25 16.09
CA ASP A 36 -8.46 -3.58 17.24
C ASP A 36 -6.93 -3.79 17.29
N SER A 37 -6.40 -4.72 16.51
CA SER A 37 -4.97 -5.09 16.53
C SER A 37 -4.33 -5.18 15.15
N ILE A 38 -4.93 -4.59 14.11
CA ILE A 38 -4.46 -4.67 12.72
C ILE A 38 -2.97 -4.33 12.58
N ALA A 39 -2.54 -3.18 13.10
CA ALA A 39 -1.16 -2.72 12.94
C ALA A 39 -0.16 -3.69 13.58
N HIS A 40 -0.49 -4.27 14.74
CA HIS A 40 0.35 -5.26 15.40
C HIS A 40 0.38 -6.59 14.66
N ILE A 41 -0.77 -7.05 14.16
CA ILE A 41 -0.87 -8.29 13.38
C ILE A 41 -0.02 -8.19 12.11
N LEU A 42 -0.20 -7.09 11.36
CA LEU A 42 0.54 -6.87 10.11
C LEU A 42 2.03 -6.64 10.36
N LEU A 43 2.41 -5.92 11.42
CA LEU A 43 3.83 -5.75 11.76
C LEU A 43 4.50 -7.10 12.07
N ASN A 44 3.89 -7.91 12.94
CA ASN A 44 4.41 -9.23 13.26
C ASN A 44 4.49 -10.14 12.03
N PHE A 45 3.48 -10.06 11.15
CA PHE A 45 3.47 -10.77 9.90
C PHE A 45 4.62 -10.35 8.99
N CYS A 46 4.82 -9.05 8.80
CA CYS A 46 5.93 -8.53 8.01
C CYS A 46 7.30 -8.95 8.57
N ILE A 47 7.48 -8.93 9.89
CA ILE A 47 8.72 -9.39 10.54
C ILE A 47 8.93 -10.89 10.30
N THR A 48 7.89 -11.71 10.47
CA THR A 48 7.96 -13.17 10.34
C THR A 48 8.29 -13.59 8.91
N GLU A 49 7.66 -12.95 7.93
CA GLU A 49 7.82 -13.25 6.51
C GLU A 49 8.99 -12.48 5.85
N GLY A 50 9.69 -11.62 6.60
CA GLY A 50 10.83 -10.85 6.09
C GLY A 50 10.46 -9.81 5.02
N ILE A 51 9.31 -9.16 5.18
CA ILE A 51 8.78 -8.15 4.27
C ILE A 51 9.54 -6.83 4.44
N ASP A 52 9.94 -6.20 3.35
CA ASP A 52 10.64 -4.91 3.31
C ASP A 52 9.72 -3.73 2.99
N SER A 53 8.55 -3.98 2.40
CA SER A 53 7.55 -2.97 2.04
C SER A 53 6.13 -3.52 2.13
N ILE A 54 5.20 -2.71 2.66
CA ILE A 54 3.79 -3.07 2.80
C ILE A 54 2.88 -2.06 2.08
N ILE A 55 1.90 -2.58 1.34
CA ILE A 55 0.81 -1.81 0.72
C ILE A 55 -0.50 -2.29 1.34
N PRO A 56 -1.12 -1.51 2.23
CA PRO A 56 -2.46 -1.80 2.74
C PRO A 56 -3.50 -1.62 1.65
N LEU A 57 -4.44 -2.55 1.54
CA LEU A 57 -5.47 -2.50 0.51
C LEU A 57 -6.83 -2.16 1.10
N HIS A 58 -7.16 -2.66 2.28
CA HIS A 58 -8.45 -2.34 2.87
C HIS A 58 -8.42 -0.97 3.54
N GLN A 59 -9.48 -0.19 3.35
CA GLN A 59 -9.59 1.15 3.94
C GLN A 59 -9.41 1.15 5.48
N PHE A 60 -9.86 0.08 6.16
CA PHE A 60 -9.74 -0.05 7.61
C PHE A 60 -8.30 -0.28 8.09
N GLU A 61 -7.38 -0.66 7.20
CA GLU A 61 -5.97 -0.90 7.51
C GLU A 61 -5.15 0.40 7.44
N VAL A 62 -5.58 1.34 6.59
CA VAL A 62 -4.81 2.54 6.24
C VAL A 62 -4.46 3.37 7.46
N GLU A 63 -5.45 3.79 8.25
CA GLU A 63 -5.21 4.69 9.38
C GLU A 63 -4.38 4.04 10.51
N PRO A 64 -4.67 2.80 10.97
CA PRO A 64 -3.86 2.13 11.98
C PRO A 64 -2.39 1.93 11.56
N ILE A 65 -2.15 1.56 10.31
CA ILE A 65 -0.80 1.30 9.79
C ILE A 65 -0.05 2.62 9.63
N ALA A 66 -0.69 3.65 9.10
CA ALA A 66 -0.05 4.96 8.97
C ALA A 66 0.37 5.55 10.32
N LYS A 67 -0.49 5.44 11.34
CA LYS A 67 -0.15 5.86 12.71
C LYS A 67 1.04 5.08 13.27
N SER A 68 1.22 3.85 12.83
CA SER A 68 2.29 2.95 13.27
C SER A 68 3.51 2.95 12.33
N ALA A 69 3.51 3.77 11.26
CA ALA A 69 4.53 3.70 10.20
C ALA A 69 5.96 3.90 10.72
N VAL A 70 6.14 4.72 11.75
CA VAL A 70 7.43 4.88 12.44
C VAL A 70 7.94 3.55 13.00
N LEU A 71 7.06 2.80 13.69
CA LEU A 71 7.41 1.49 14.26
C LEU A 71 7.75 0.48 13.17
N PHE A 72 6.99 0.43 12.07
CA PHE A 72 7.35 -0.40 10.92
C PHE A 72 8.75 -0.06 10.39
N GLY A 73 9.06 1.24 10.28
CA GLY A 73 10.38 1.73 9.87
C GLY A 73 11.52 1.32 10.80
N GLU A 74 11.29 1.19 12.11
CA GLU A 74 12.28 0.68 13.07
C GLU A 74 12.70 -0.77 12.77
N TYR A 75 11.82 -1.56 12.18
CA TYR A 75 12.09 -2.92 11.72
C TYR A 75 12.54 -3.00 10.25
N GLY A 76 12.77 -1.85 9.60
CA GLY A 76 13.17 -1.80 8.19
C GLY A 76 12.03 -2.06 7.20
N ILE A 77 10.78 -2.00 7.65
CA ILE A 77 9.59 -2.19 6.80
C ILE A 77 9.09 -0.82 6.34
N GLN A 78 9.08 -0.60 5.03
CA GLN A 78 8.55 0.62 4.45
C GLN A 78 7.03 0.55 4.29
N VAL A 79 6.31 1.46 4.94
CA VAL A 79 4.87 1.61 4.74
C VAL A 79 4.62 2.47 3.51
N LEU A 80 3.94 1.92 2.51
CA LEU A 80 3.55 2.65 1.30
C LEU A 80 2.22 3.37 1.48
N LEU A 81 2.21 4.36 2.38
CA LEU A 81 1.10 5.26 2.65
C LEU A 81 1.59 6.71 2.83
N PRO A 82 0.74 7.71 2.59
CA PRO A 82 1.03 9.09 2.97
C PRO A 82 1.20 9.22 4.48
N ASP A 83 1.78 10.34 4.92
CA ASP A 83 1.80 10.70 6.34
C ASP A 83 0.37 10.73 6.92
N THR A 84 0.22 10.29 8.17
CA THR A 84 -1.11 10.20 8.84
C THR A 84 -1.89 11.50 8.78
N SER A 85 -1.20 12.65 8.82
CA SER A 85 -1.82 13.98 8.73
C SER A 85 -2.42 14.31 7.37
N LEU A 86 -1.95 13.65 6.30
CA LEU A 86 -2.35 13.90 4.91
C LEU A 86 -3.33 12.85 4.39
N ILE A 87 -3.35 11.64 4.97
CA ILE A 87 -4.17 10.51 4.50
C ILE A 87 -5.63 10.86 4.27
N ALA A 88 -6.24 11.65 5.16
CA ALA A 88 -7.65 12.02 5.05
C ALA A 88 -7.98 12.76 3.74
N GLY A 89 -7.02 13.49 3.14
CA GLY A 89 -7.20 14.16 1.85
C GLY A 89 -7.13 13.21 0.64
N TYR A 90 -6.52 12.04 0.81
CA TYR A 90 -6.33 11.05 -0.26
C TYR A 90 -7.38 9.94 -0.25
N ILE A 91 -8.06 9.68 0.88
CA ILE A 91 -9.14 8.69 0.94
C ILE A 91 -10.34 9.20 0.12
N ALA A 92 -10.80 8.40 -0.83
CA ALA A 92 -12.03 8.71 -1.57
C ALA A 92 -13.25 8.50 -0.67
N ASN A 93 -14.17 9.48 -0.64
CA ASN A 93 -15.42 9.38 0.12
C ASN A 93 -16.44 8.42 -0.52
N GLU A 94 -16.25 8.09 -1.80
CA GLU A 94 -17.10 7.19 -2.58
C GLU A 94 -16.24 6.19 -3.35
N GLN A 95 -16.81 5.01 -3.64
CA GLN A 95 -16.14 3.96 -4.38
C GLN A 95 -15.84 4.44 -5.81
N THR A 96 -14.62 4.94 -6.01
CA THR A 96 -14.20 5.52 -7.27
C THR A 96 -13.51 4.44 -8.10
N THR A 97 -13.97 4.23 -9.32
CA THR A 97 -13.26 3.37 -10.26
C THR A 97 -12.17 4.18 -10.93
N PHE A 98 -10.92 3.76 -10.75
CA PHE A 98 -9.76 4.39 -11.36
C PHE A 98 -9.33 3.60 -12.61
N GLN A 99 -9.13 4.32 -13.71
CA GLN A 99 -8.60 3.74 -14.95
C GLN A 99 -7.07 3.59 -14.89
N ASN A 100 -6.42 4.45 -14.11
CA ASN A 100 -4.97 4.49 -14.00
C ASN A 100 -4.51 4.48 -12.54
N PHE A 101 -3.25 4.04 -12.36
CA PHE A 101 -2.59 3.96 -11.07
C PHE A 101 -1.18 4.53 -11.15
N ALA A 102 -0.80 5.26 -10.11
CA ALA A 102 0.55 5.77 -9.90
C ALA A 102 1.09 5.29 -8.55
N VAL A 103 2.38 4.94 -8.50
CA VAL A 103 3.06 4.53 -7.28
C VAL A 103 4.14 5.56 -6.98
N PHE A 104 4.05 6.15 -5.79
CA PHE A 104 5.03 7.09 -5.28
C PHE A 104 5.81 6.48 -4.13
N VAL A 105 7.11 6.71 -4.12
CA VAL A 105 8.02 6.31 -3.05
C VAL A 105 8.89 7.51 -2.69
N LYS A 106 8.71 8.07 -1.48
CA LYS A 106 9.49 9.22 -1.00
C LYS A 106 9.50 10.39 -2.00
N GLY A 107 8.32 10.72 -2.51
CA GLY A 107 8.10 11.80 -3.49
C GLY A 107 8.42 11.43 -4.94
N GLU A 108 9.10 10.31 -5.20
CA GLU A 108 9.42 9.88 -6.56
C GLU A 108 8.31 8.99 -7.13
N CYS A 109 7.82 9.32 -8.33
CA CYS A 109 6.91 8.44 -9.06
C CYS A 109 7.70 7.31 -9.73
N ILE A 110 7.60 6.09 -9.17
CA ILE A 110 8.32 4.91 -9.67
C ILE A 110 7.53 4.17 -10.75
N PHE A 111 6.23 4.42 -10.85
CA PHE A 111 5.33 3.77 -11.80
C PHE A 111 4.09 4.61 -12.05
N ALA A 112 3.68 4.69 -13.32
CA ALA A 112 2.38 5.23 -13.72
C ALA A 112 1.83 4.40 -14.90
N SER A 113 0.57 3.96 -14.81
CA SER A 113 -0.04 3.11 -15.85
C SER A 113 -0.46 3.89 -17.09
N GLY A 114 -0.84 5.17 -16.95
CA GLY A 114 -1.30 6.01 -18.06
C GLY A 114 -0.17 6.61 -18.91
N LYS A 115 1.10 6.29 -18.58
CA LYS A 115 2.34 6.81 -19.22
C LYS A 115 2.59 8.30 -19.02
N GLU A 116 1.87 8.95 -18.12
CA GLU A 116 2.15 10.33 -17.73
C GLU A 116 3.38 10.41 -16.82
N ILE A 117 4.03 11.57 -16.86
CA ILE A 117 5.15 11.88 -15.96
C ILE A 117 4.57 12.72 -14.83
N PHE A 118 4.48 12.13 -13.63
CA PHE A 118 4.11 12.86 -12.43
C PHE A 118 5.33 13.53 -11.83
N VAL A 119 5.23 14.83 -11.57
CA VAL A 119 6.17 15.56 -10.72
C VAL A 119 5.47 15.77 -9.40
N SER A 120 5.84 14.99 -8.37
CA SER A 120 5.31 15.23 -7.03
C SER A 120 5.82 16.58 -6.54
N THR A 121 4.91 17.42 -6.05
CA THR A 121 5.27 18.64 -5.32
C THR A 121 5.57 18.35 -3.84
N ASP A 122 5.24 17.15 -3.38
CA ASP A 122 5.48 16.68 -2.02
C ASP A 122 6.60 15.63 -2.03
N GLU A 123 7.75 16.01 -1.46
CA GLU A 123 8.94 15.17 -1.34
C GLU A 123 8.75 13.95 -0.42
N LYS A 124 7.63 13.86 0.30
CA LYS A 124 7.32 12.75 1.22
C LYS A 124 6.23 11.83 0.70
N LEU A 125 5.58 12.16 -0.41
CA LEU A 125 4.44 11.39 -0.90
C LEU A 125 4.84 9.95 -1.17
N THR A 126 4.16 9.03 -0.51
CA THR A 126 4.41 7.60 -0.62
C THR A 126 3.06 6.88 -0.68
N GLY A 127 2.94 5.89 -1.55
CA GLY A 127 1.74 5.06 -1.65
C GLY A 127 1.30 4.77 -3.07
N VAL A 128 0.20 4.03 -3.19
CA VAL A 128 -0.45 3.69 -4.45
C VAL A 128 -1.69 4.56 -4.60
N PHE A 129 -1.78 5.29 -5.71
CA PHE A 129 -2.87 6.22 -5.96
C PHE A 129 -3.56 5.90 -7.27
N GLY A 130 -4.89 5.98 -7.26
CA GLY A 130 -5.72 5.93 -8.46
C GLY A 130 -6.00 7.31 -9.03
N TYR A 131 -6.11 7.39 -10.35
CA TYR A 131 -6.53 8.58 -11.10
C TYR A 131 -7.23 8.18 -12.40
N ASN A 132 -8.02 9.10 -12.98
CA ASN A 132 -8.67 8.88 -14.28
C ASN A 132 -8.06 9.77 -15.36
N VAL A 133 -7.80 11.03 -15.03
CA VAL A 133 -7.10 12.01 -15.87
C VAL A 133 -5.86 12.51 -15.14
N ALA A 134 -4.80 12.85 -15.87
CA ALA A 134 -3.52 13.26 -15.30
C ALA A 134 -3.58 14.50 -14.38
N ASP A 135 -4.60 15.34 -14.54
CA ASP A 135 -4.85 16.55 -13.78
C ASP A 135 -5.85 16.34 -12.61
N ASP A 136 -6.33 15.11 -12.44
CA ASP A 136 -7.20 14.76 -11.31
C ASP A 136 -6.41 14.76 -9.99
N GLU A 137 -7.12 15.03 -8.90
CA GLU A 137 -6.59 14.74 -7.57
C GLU A 137 -6.31 13.24 -7.43
N LEU A 138 -5.07 12.90 -7.09
CA LEU A 138 -4.68 11.55 -6.73
C LEU A 138 -5.47 11.10 -5.49
N LYS A 139 -6.02 9.88 -5.53
CA LYS A 139 -6.69 9.27 -4.38
C LYS A 139 -6.00 7.95 -4.02
N LEU A 140 -5.86 7.69 -2.73
CA LEU A 140 -5.24 6.46 -2.24
C LEU A 140 -6.06 5.25 -2.72
N PHE A 141 -5.38 4.25 -3.28
CA PHE A 141 -6.04 3.04 -3.73
C PHE A 141 -6.37 2.13 -2.54
N THR A 142 -7.66 1.87 -2.34
CA THR A 142 -8.17 0.93 -1.34
C THR A 142 -9.37 0.14 -1.90
N ILE A 143 -9.61 -1.07 -1.39
CA ILE A 143 -10.73 -1.97 -1.74
C ILE A 143 -11.79 -2.05 -0.64
#